data_AF-A0A259CZV8-F1
#
_entry.id   AF-A0A259CZV8-F1
#
_cell.length_a   1.000
_cell.length_b   1.000
_cell.length_c   1.000
_cell.angle_alpha   90.00
_cell.angle_beta   90.00
_cell.angle_gamma   90.00
#
_symmetry.space_group_name_H-M   'P 1'
#
loop_
_entity.id
_entity.type
_entity.pdbx_description
1 polymer ?
#
loop_
_entity_poly.entity_id
_entity_poly.type
_entity_poly.pdbx_seq_one_letter_code
_entity_poly.pdbx_strand_id
1 'polypeptide(L)'
;MPDLLIELFSQEIPARMQARAREDVAAFLPTLTEVVALKREEAAALAGGGDPYDALVDDHEPGMTGAAIAAMFSAMRPRLVALREKVLGAPAPKGVTGTFGQDAQLALSRELATVFGYDWSRGRIDLAVHPFSSGSGHDVRITTRVSDTDPFNCLYSTIHEVGHAAYEQGIDSGYALTPIGQGASMGVHESQSRTYENQLGRSRAFTGWLYGRMREVFGEFGIADADAFYRAVNRVHPGYIRTESDEVQYNLHVMLRFDLERALIRGTLEVADLEEAWNTRFRADFGVAVDRPSNGMLQDVHWSCGLFGYFPTYTLGNV
;
A
#
# COMPACT_ATOMS: atom_id res chain seq x y z
N MET A 1 -24.79 -11.47 -15.09
CA MET A 1 -23.51 -10.73 -14.94
C MET A 1 -23.27 -10.29 -13.50
N PRO A 2 -24.19 -9.63 -12.77
CA PRO A 2 -23.94 -9.23 -11.38
C PRO A 2 -23.73 -10.41 -10.43
N ASP A 3 -24.57 -11.45 -10.53
CA ASP A 3 -24.49 -12.62 -9.64
C ASP A 3 -23.23 -13.47 -9.86
N LEU A 4 -22.71 -13.51 -11.09
CA LEU A 4 -21.51 -14.26 -11.44
C LEU A 4 -20.26 -13.62 -10.82
N LEU A 5 -20.17 -12.28 -10.88
CA LEU A 5 -19.07 -11.52 -10.25
C LEU A 5 -19.05 -11.73 -8.73
N ILE A 6 -20.20 -11.69 -8.07
CA ILE A 6 -20.29 -11.89 -6.62
C ILE A 6 -19.88 -13.30 -6.20
N GLU A 7 -20.26 -14.33 -6.96
CA GLU A 7 -19.90 -15.73 -6.66
C GLU A 7 -18.40 -16.00 -6.89
N LEU A 8 -17.83 -15.40 -7.93
CA LEU A 8 -16.39 -15.43 -8.24
C LEU A 8 -15.51 -14.81 -7.15
N PHE A 9 -15.87 -13.64 -6.63
CA PHE A 9 -15.12 -12.99 -5.54
C PHE A 9 -14.99 -13.84 -4.27
N SER A 10 -15.89 -14.81 -4.05
CA SER A 10 -15.83 -15.71 -2.89
C SER A 10 -14.74 -16.80 -2.99
N GLN A 11 -14.26 -17.09 -4.21
CA GLN A 11 -13.31 -18.18 -4.49
C GLN A 11 -11.91 -17.69 -4.89
N GLU A 12 -11.81 -16.48 -5.45
CA GLU A 12 -10.55 -15.92 -5.96
C GLU A 12 -9.49 -15.70 -4.87
N ILE A 13 -9.88 -15.11 -3.75
CA ILE A 13 -8.97 -14.85 -2.62
C ILE A 13 -8.44 -16.18 -2.05
N PRO A 14 -9.29 -17.19 -1.72
CA PRO A 14 -8.82 -18.51 -1.33
C PRO A 14 -7.89 -19.16 -2.36
N ALA A 15 -8.21 -19.10 -3.65
CA ALA A 15 -7.38 -19.69 -4.71
C ALA A 15 -5.98 -19.06 -4.71
N ARG A 16 -5.90 -17.73 -4.71
CA ARG A 16 -4.62 -17.00 -4.64
C ARG A 16 -3.87 -17.29 -3.33
N MET A 17 -4.57 -17.34 -2.20
CA MET A 17 -3.95 -17.67 -0.90
C MET A 17 -3.30 -19.06 -0.90
N GLN A 18 -4.00 -20.06 -1.45
CA GLN A 18 -3.48 -21.42 -1.56
C GLN A 18 -2.31 -21.51 -2.53
N ALA A 19 -2.43 -20.90 -3.71
CA ALA A 19 -1.35 -20.80 -4.70
C ALA A 19 -0.11 -20.12 -4.11
N ARG A 20 -0.29 -18.97 -3.44
CA ARG A 20 0.81 -18.26 -2.77
C ARG A 20 1.47 -19.11 -1.68
N ALA A 21 0.69 -19.83 -0.87
CA ALA A 21 1.23 -20.70 0.17
C ALA A 21 2.02 -21.89 -0.41
N ARG A 22 1.70 -22.33 -1.63
CA ARG A 22 2.33 -23.45 -2.34
C ARG A 22 3.39 -23.02 -3.37
N GLU A 23 3.59 -21.71 -3.55
CA GLU A 23 4.44 -21.15 -4.62
C GLU A 23 4.02 -21.65 -6.02
N ASP A 24 2.72 -21.82 -6.24
CA ASP A 24 2.15 -22.45 -7.44
C ASP A 24 1.34 -21.45 -8.25
N VAL A 25 2.01 -20.72 -9.14
CA VAL A 25 1.35 -19.73 -10.04
C VAL A 25 0.33 -20.42 -10.94
N ALA A 26 0.66 -21.59 -11.48
CA ALA A 26 -0.18 -22.30 -12.43
C ALA A 26 -1.55 -22.65 -11.85
N ALA A 27 -1.63 -22.94 -10.54
CA ALA A 27 -2.91 -23.15 -9.86
C ALA A 27 -3.81 -21.90 -9.79
N PHE A 28 -3.24 -20.69 -9.87
CA PHE A 28 -3.99 -19.44 -9.81
C PHE A 28 -4.33 -18.85 -11.18
N LEU A 29 -3.56 -19.15 -12.23
CA LEU A 29 -3.76 -18.59 -13.57
C LEU A 29 -5.18 -18.78 -14.14
N PRO A 30 -5.86 -19.93 -13.98
CA PRO A 30 -7.23 -20.09 -14.49
C PRO A 30 -8.20 -19.08 -13.87
N THR A 31 -8.12 -18.89 -12.56
CA THR A 31 -8.93 -17.93 -11.82
C THR A 31 -8.62 -16.49 -12.25
N LEU A 32 -7.33 -16.13 -12.34
CA LEU A 32 -6.94 -14.79 -12.79
C LEU A 32 -7.37 -14.51 -14.25
N THR A 33 -7.37 -15.54 -15.11
CA THR A 33 -7.84 -15.43 -16.49
C THR A 33 -9.30 -15.04 -16.55
N GLU A 34 -10.15 -15.66 -15.73
CA GLU A 34 -11.57 -15.33 -15.63
C GLU A 34 -11.78 -13.90 -15.11
N VAL A 35 -11.06 -13.50 -14.05
CA VAL A 35 -11.11 -12.12 -13.53
C VAL A 35 -10.74 -11.09 -14.61
N VAL A 36 -9.63 -11.31 -15.32
CA VAL A 36 -9.16 -10.38 -16.36
C VAL A 36 -10.16 -10.33 -17.52
N ALA A 37 -10.76 -11.46 -17.91
CA ALA A 37 -11.79 -11.48 -18.94
C ALA A 37 -13.00 -10.62 -18.54
N LEU A 38 -13.52 -10.80 -17.32
CA LEU A 38 -14.65 -10.02 -16.82
C LEU A 38 -14.32 -8.53 -16.64
N LYS A 39 -13.13 -8.20 -16.13
CA LYS A 39 -12.70 -6.80 -16.02
C LYS A 39 -12.50 -6.13 -17.38
N ARG A 40 -12.09 -6.88 -18.42
CA ARG A 40 -12.05 -6.38 -19.81
C ARG A 40 -13.46 -6.09 -20.34
N GLU A 41 -14.44 -6.96 -20.07
CA GLU A 41 -15.85 -6.73 -20.45
C GLU A 41 -16.44 -5.50 -19.76
N GLU A 42 -16.24 -5.38 -18.45
CA GLU A 42 -16.65 -4.22 -17.65
C GLU A 42 -16.01 -2.93 -18.17
N ALA A 43 -14.69 -2.93 -18.36
CA ALA A 43 -13.95 -1.79 -18.89
C ALA A 43 -14.47 -1.35 -20.27
N ALA A 44 -14.74 -2.29 -21.16
CA ALA A 44 -15.29 -1.99 -22.48
C ALA A 44 -16.70 -1.39 -22.41
N ALA A 45 -17.53 -1.86 -21.48
CA ALA A 45 -18.87 -1.33 -21.25
C ALA A 45 -18.84 0.11 -20.68
N LEU A 46 -17.94 0.37 -19.72
CA LEU A 46 -17.79 1.68 -19.09
C LEU A 46 -17.12 2.72 -19.99
N ALA A 47 -16.12 2.31 -20.78
CA ALA A 47 -15.32 3.23 -21.60
C ALA A 47 -16.11 3.90 -22.72
N GLY A 48 -17.25 3.34 -23.15
CA GLY A 48 -18.08 3.94 -24.19
C GLY A 48 -17.35 4.19 -25.52
N GLY A 49 -16.34 3.38 -25.85
CA GLY A 49 -15.47 3.55 -27.02
C GLY A 49 -14.15 4.31 -26.76
N GLY A 50 -13.92 4.76 -25.52
CA GLY A 50 -12.64 5.31 -25.05
C GLY A 50 -11.60 4.24 -24.69
N ASP A 51 -10.59 4.62 -23.90
CA ASP A 51 -9.57 3.70 -23.41
C ASP A 51 -10.15 2.83 -22.28
N PRO A 52 -10.14 1.49 -22.40
CA PRO A 52 -10.73 0.62 -21.37
C PRO A 52 -10.00 0.72 -20.03
N TYR A 53 -8.68 0.99 -20.02
CA TYR A 53 -7.96 1.13 -18.75
C TYR A 53 -8.34 2.42 -18.03
N ASP A 54 -8.61 3.51 -18.76
CA ASP A 54 -8.99 4.78 -18.16
C ASP A 54 -10.34 4.67 -17.45
N ALA A 55 -11.28 3.88 -17.99
CA ALA A 55 -12.57 3.61 -17.34
C ALA A 55 -12.43 2.92 -15.97
N LEU A 56 -11.46 2.00 -15.83
CA LEU A 56 -11.20 1.33 -14.55
C LEU A 56 -10.45 2.23 -13.55
N VAL A 57 -9.63 3.15 -14.03
CA VAL A 57 -8.98 4.15 -13.18
C VAL A 57 -9.99 5.14 -12.63
N ASP A 58 -10.98 5.56 -13.43
CA ASP A 58 -11.99 6.56 -13.07
C ASP A 58 -12.83 6.15 -11.84
N ASP A 59 -13.07 4.83 -11.66
CA ASP A 59 -13.74 4.28 -10.47
C ASP A 59 -13.01 4.56 -9.14
N HIS A 60 -11.70 4.83 -9.20
CA HIS A 60 -10.84 5.03 -8.03
C HIS A 60 -10.29 6.45 -7.93
N GLU A 61 -10.04 7.07 -9.07
CA GLU A 61 -9.50 8.43 -9.20
C GLU A 61 -10.28 9.20 -10.29
N PRO A 62 -11.41 9.82 -9.92
CA PRO A 62 -12.30 10.46 -10.89
C PRO A 62 -11.59 11.53 -11.74
N GLY A 63 -11.72 11.42 -13.06
CA GLY A 63 -11.13 12.32 -14.05
C GLY A 63 -9.65 12.05 -14.37
N MET A 64 -9.03 11.03 -13.77
CA MET A 64 -7.66 10.64 -14.08
C MET A 64 -7.61 9.75 -15.33
N THR A 65 -6.47 9.78 -16.03
CA THR A 65 -6.24 8.91 -17.21
C THR A 65 -4.94 8.14 -17.07
N GLY A 66 -4.90 6.95 -17.66
CA GLY A 66 -3.69 6.15 -17.77
C GLY A 66 -2.58 6.88 -18.55
N ALA A 67 -2.93 7.77 -19.49
CA ALA A 67 -1.93 8.60 -20.18
C ALA A 67 -1.26 9.61 -19.23
N ALA A 68 -2.02 10.31 -18.38
CA ALA A 68 -1.48 11.23 -17.40
C ALA A 68 -0.62 10.52 -16.34
N ILE A 69 -1.10 9.38 -15.81
CA ILE A 69 -0.35 8.54 -14.88
C ILE A 69 0.96 8.06 -15.52
N ALA A 70 0.92 7.56 -16.76
CA ALA A 70 2.10 7.11 -17.47
C ALA A 70 3.15 8.22 -17.66
N ALA A 71 2.71 9.44 -17.99
CA ALA A 71 3.61 10.58 -18.12
C ALA A 71 4.32 10.91 -16.79
N MET A 72 3.58 10.92 -15.69
CA MET A 72 4.13 11.12 -14.34
C MET A 72 5.14 10.02 -13.98
N PHE A 73 4.78 8.75 -14.18
CA PHE A 73 5.65 7.61 -13.89
C PHE A 73 6.90 7.60 -14.77
N SER A 74 6.80 7.99 -16.05
CA SER A 74 7.94 8.11 -16.95
C SER A 74 8.97 9.14 -16.45
N ALA A 75 8.51 10.27 -15.92
CA ALA A 75 9.39 11.28 -15.34
C ALA A 75 10.01 10.84 -14.00
N MET A 76 9.27 10.07 -13.20
CA MET A 76 9.67 9.68 -11.84
C MET A 76 10.60 8.46 -11.81
N ARG A 77 10.31 7.42 -12.59
CA ARG A 77 10.98 6.12 -12.55
C ARG A 77 12.52 6.18 -12.68
N PRO A 78 13.12 6.81 -13.70
CA PRO A 78 14.58 6.81 -13.83
C PRO A 78 15.28 7.52 -12.65
N ARG A 79 14.64 8.54 -12.07
CA ARG A 79 15.17 9.28 -10.91
C ARG A 79 15.11 8.43 -9.65
N LEU A 80 14.03 7.69 -9.44
CA LEU A 80 13.90 6.78 -8.29
C LEU A 80 14.84 5.59 -8.38
N VAL A 81 15.01 4.98 -9.56
CA VAL A 81 15.99 3.90 -9.76
C VAL A 81 17.40 4.39 -9.42
N ALA A 82 17.82 5.55 -9.95
CA ALA A 82 19.13 6.12 -9.65
C ALA A 82 19.30 6.50 -8.17
N LEU A 83 18.26 7.04 -7.52
CA LEU A 83 18.30 7.35 -6.09
C LEU A 83 18.44 6.08 -5.25
N ARG A 84 17.64 5.05 -5.56
CA ARG A 84 17.68 3.74 -4.90
C ARG A 84 19.07 3.13 -5.00
N GLU A 85 19.66 3.09 -6.19
CA GLU A 85 21.02 2.56 -6.41
C GLU A 85 22.06 3.31 -5.57
N LYS A 86 21.98 4.66 -5.54
CA LYS A 86 22.87 5.49 -4.74
C LYS A 86 22.75 5.21 -3.25
N VAL A 87 21.52 5.06 -2.74
CA VAL A 87 21.28 4.82 -1.30
C VAL A 87 21.69 3.40 -0.91
N LEU A 88 21.35 2.39 -1.70
CA LEU A 88 21.72 1.00 -1.43
C LEU A 88 23.24 0.74 -1.59
N GLY A 89 23.94 1.56 -2.38
CA GLY A 89 25.40 1.54 -2.48
C GLY A 89 26.12 2.22 -1.31
N ALA A 90 25.40 2.92 -0.43
CA ALA A 90 25.97 3.57 0.75
C ALA A 90 25.86 2.68 2.00
N PRO A 91 26.66 2.94 3.05
CA PRO A 91 26.52 2.23 4.33
C PRO A 91 25.11 2.40 4.91
N ALA A 92 24.41 1.28 5.12
CA ALA A 92 23.05 1.29 5.63
C ALA A 92 23.02 1.73 7.11
N PRO A 93 22.07 2.61 7.50
CA PRO A 93 21.80 2.88 8.91
C PRO A 93 21.48 1.60 9.69
N LYS A 94 21.84 1.59 10.98
CA LYS A 94 21.50 0.49 11.88
C LYS A 94 19.98 0.49 12.14
N GLY A 95 19.35 -0.67 12.04
CA GLY A 95 17.95 -0.85 12.47
C GLY A 95 17.81 -0.97 13.99
N VAL A 96 16.57 -0.95 14.47
CA VAL A 96 16.27 -1.25 15.87
C VAL A 96 16.57 -2.73 16.17
N THR A 97 16.94 -3.02 17.42
CA THR A 97 17.23 -4.39 17.87
C THR A 97 16.63 -4.60 19.25
N GLY A 98 15.98 -5.74 19.48
CA GLY A 98 15.39 -6.09 20.77
C GLY A 98 14.13 -6.90 20.58
N THR A 99 13.37 -7.05 21.67
CA THR A 99 12.03 -7.65 21.65
C THR A 99 11.03 -6.61 22.12
N PHE A 100 10.01 -6.37 21.31
CA PHE A 100 9.00 -5.35 21.53
C PHE A 100 7.69 -6.03 21.90
N GLY A 101 7.33 -6.00 23.19
CA GLY A 101 6.12 -6.67 23.67
C GLY A 101 4.85 -6.11 23.03
N GLN A 102 3.90 -6.98 22.67
CA GLN A 102 2.65 -6.61 22.01
C GLN A 102 1.88 -5.53 22.79
N ASP A 103 1.66 -5.71 24.10
CA ASP A 103 0.89 -4.77 24.92
C ASP A 103 1.53 -3.37 24.95
N ALA A 104 2.86 -3.32 25.00
CA ALA A 104 3.62 -2.08 24.96
C ALA A 104 3.52 -1.38 23.59
N GLN A 105 3.56 -2.16 22.49
CA GLN A 105 3.30 -1.62 21.15
C GLN A 105 1.88 -1.06 21.01
N LEU A 106 0.88 -1.76 21.52
CA LEU A 106 -0.52 -1.32 21.45
C LEU A 106 -0.79 -0.10 22.34
N ALA A 107 -0.12 0.00 23.49
CA ALA A 107 -0.19 1.20 24.32
C ALA A 107 0.45 2.41 23.62
N LEU A 108 1.63 2.23 23.01
CA LEU A 108 2.30 3.30 22.26
C LEU A 108 1.53 3.66 20.98
N SER A 109 0.91 2.70 20.29
CA SER A 109 0.09 2.99 19.11
C SER A 109 -1.16 3.81 19.45
N ARG A 110 -1.80 3.52 20.59
CA ARG A 110 -2.89 4.34 21.13
C ARG A 110 -2.44 5.78 21.41
N GLU A 111 -1.24 5.95 21.98
CA GLU A 111 -0.66 7.27 22.21
C GLU A 111 -0.40 7.99 20.88
N LEU A 112 0.22 7.32 19.91
CA LEU A 112 0.46 7.86 18.57
C LEU A 112 -0.83 8.35 17.90
N ALA A 113 -1.87 7.52 17.89
CA ALA A 113 -3.15 7.91 17.31
C ALA A 113 -3.73 9.16 17.99
N THR A 114 -3.58 9.27 19.31
CA THR A 114 -4.01 10.47 20.05
C THR A 114 -3.18 11.70 19.67
N VAL A 115 -1.85 11.56 19.55
CA VAL A 115 -0.95 12.66 19.13
C VAL A 115 -1.27 13.15 17.72
N PHE A 116 -1.66 12.25 16.83
CA PHE A 116 -2.10 12.56 15.47
C PHE A 116 -3.58 13.00 15.37
N GLY A 117 -4.28 13.15 16.49
CA GLY A 117 -5.61 13.76 16.55
C GLY A 117 -6.77 12.82 16.24
N TYR A 118 -6.58 11.51 16.35
CA TYR A 118 -7.67 10.54 16.20
C TYR A 118 -8.76 10.71 17.28
N ASP A 119 -10.02 10.88 16.86
CA ASP A 119 -11.14 11.03 17.78
C ASP A 119 -11.65 9.66 18.26
N TRP A 120 -11.31 9.32 19.50
CA TRP A 120 -11.71 8.09 20.17
C TRP A 120 -13.22 7.97 20.44
N SER A 121 -13.96 9.07 20.41
CA SER A 121 -15.42 9.01 20.55
C SER A 121 -16.12 8.51 19.27
N ARG A 122 -15.39 8.49 18.15
CA ARG A 122 -15.88 8.15 16.82
C ARG A 122 -15.05 7.03 16.17
N GLY A 123 -14.43 6.17 16.97
CA GLY A 123 -13.56 5.13 16.44
C GLY A 123 -12.86 4.28 17.48
N ARG A 124 -12.08 3.29 17.00
CA ARG A 124 -11.24 2.40 17.81
C ARG A 124 -10.11 1.79 16.97
N ILE A 125 -9.13 1.21 17.65
CA ILE A 125 -7.99 0.49 17.06
C ILE A 125 -8.08 -0.99 17.41
N ASP A 126 -7.83 -1.86 16.43
CA ASP A 126 -7.78 -3.32 16.57
C ASP A 126 -6.59 -3.96 15.86
N LEU A 127 -6.41 -5.27 16.06
CA LEU A 127 -5.42 -6.06 15.33
C LEU A 127 -6.01 -6.65 14.05
N ALA A 128 -5.26 -6.58 12.96
CA ALA A 128 -5.54 -7.26 11.70
C ALA A 128 -4.25 -7.80 11.07
N VAL A 129 -4.35 -8.80 10.19
CA VAL A 129 -3.20 -9.32 9.43
C VAL A 129 -2.67 -8.26 8.47
N HIS A 130 -3.58 -7.54 7.83
CA HIS A 130 -3.31 -6.40 6.97
C HIS A 130 -4.00 -5.19 7.59
N PRO A 131 -3.26 -4.18 8.06
CA PRO A 131 -3.82 -2.92 8.53
C PRO A 131 -4.72 -2.27 7.47
N PHE A 132 -5.81 -1.66 7.92
CA PHE A 132 -6.75 -0.90 7.12
C PHE A 132 -7.57 0.05 8.00
N SER A 133 -8.12 1.08 7.36
CA SER A 133 -9.12 1.99 7.90
C SER A 133 -10.48 1.71 7.23
N SER A 134 -11.57 1.84 7.98
CA SER A 134 -12.93 1.64 7.46
C SER A 134 -13.96 2.44 8.26
N GLY A 135 -15.07 2.74 7.60
CA GLY A 135 -16.16 3.53 8.16
C GLY A 135 -16.05 5.01 7.81
N SER A 136 -17.07 5.78 8.21
CA SER A 136 -17.19 7.20 7.93
C SER A 136 -18.01 7.88 9.03
N GLY A 137 -17.99 9.22 9.06
CA GLY A 137 -18.79 9.99 10.01
C GLY A 137 -18.48 9.63 11.46
N HIS A 138 -19.45 9.09 12.20
CA HIS A 138 -19.32 8.84 13.64
C HIS A 138 -18.71 7.48 14.04
N ASP A 139 -18.33 6.63 13.09
CA ASP A 139 -17.67 5.35 13.39
C ASP A 139 -16.60 5.05 12.32
N VAL A 140 -15.39 5.54 12.55
CA VAL A 140 -14.21 5.36 11.70
C VAL A 140 -13.19 4.54 12.46
N ARG A 141 -13.00 3.28 12.06
CA ARG A 141 -12.17 2.30 12.76
C ARG A 141 -10.90 2.04 12.00
N ILE A 142 -9.82 1.82 12.74
CA ILE A 142 -8.52 1.49 12.16
C ILE A 142 -8.00 0.19 12.75
N THR A 143 -7.13 -0.47 12.02
CA THR A 143 -6.45 -1.67 12.48
C THR A 143 -4.94 -1.52 12.35
N THR A 144 -4.20 -2.28 13.13
CA THR A 144 -2.75 -2.34 13.08
C THR A 144 -2.27 -3.79 13.23
N ARG A 145 -0.97 -4.01 13.13
CA ARG A 145 -0.35 -5.32 13.35
C ARG A 145 0.91 -5.18 14.18
N VAL A 146 1.19 -6.17 15.01
CA VAL A 146 2.38 -6.16 15.87
C VAL A 146 3.44 -7.12 15.34
N SER A 147 4.71 -6.81 15.60
CA SER A 147 5.83 -7.71 15.41
C SER A 147 6.75 -7.59 16.62
N ASP A 148 7.16 -8.73 17.17
CA ASP A 148 8.04 -8.80 18.34
C ASP A 148 9.45 -8.29 18.06
N THR A 149 9.85 -8.22 16.79
CA THR A 149 11.20 -7.88 16.33
C THR A 149 11.25 -6.58 15.54
N ASP A 150 10.10 -6.10 15.06
CA ASP A 150 9.99 -4.85 14.30
C ASP A 150 8.76 -4.03 14.73
N PRO A 151 8.91 -3.11 15.71
CA PRO A 151 7.80 -2.35 16.24
C PRO A 151 7.23 -1.37 15.20
N PHE A 152 7.97 -1.04 14.15
CA PHE A 152 7.51 -0.13 13.10
C PHE A 152 6.30 -0.67 12.35
N ASN A 153 6.12 -1.99 12.32
CA ASN A 153 4.89 -2.61 11.81
C ASN A 153 3.64 -2.15 12.55
N CYS A 154 3.72 -1.92 13.87
CA CYS A 154 2.58 -1.41 14.65
C CYS A 154 2.52 0.10 14.58
N LEU A 155 3.64 0.77 14.81
CA LEU A 155 3.67 2.21 14.98
C LEU A 155 3.33 2.95 13.68
N TYR A 156 3.98 2.61 12.58
CA TYR A 156 3.76 3.30 11.30
C TYR A 156 2.48 2.87 10.60
N SER A 157 2.06 1.61 10.74
CA SER A 157 0.71 1.22 10.28
C SER A 157 -0.36 2.01 11.04
N THR A 158 -0.20 2.21 12.34
CA THR A 158 -1.16 3.02 13.11
C THR A 158 -1.19 4.47 12.62
N ILE A 159 -0.03 5.10 12.44
CA ILE A 159 0.04 6.49 11.96
C ILE A 159 -0.59 6.60 10.55
N HIS A 160 -0.30 5.63 9.68
CA HIS A 160 -0.86 5.54 8.34
C HIS A 160 -2.39 5.48 8.36
N GLU A 161 -2.96 4.50 9.09
CA GLU A 161 -4.40 4.35 9.18
C GLU A 161 -5.08 5.53 9.90
N VAL A 162 -4.39 6.18 10.85
CA VAL A 162 -4.89 7.42 11.47
C VAL A 162 -4.98 8.55 10.46
N GLY A 163 -4.06 8.68 9.49
CA GLY A 163 -4.19 9.70 8.44
C GLY A 163 -5.43 9.49 7.56
N HIS A 164 -5.71 8.23 7.19
CA HIS A 164 -6.98 7.87 6.56
C HIS A 164 -8.18 8.22 7.43
N ALA A 165 -8.15 7.82 8.71
CA ALA A 165 -9.27 8.07 9.60
C ALA A 165 -9.49 9.56 9.91
N ALA A 166 -8.41 10.34 10.00
CA ALA A 166 -8.48 11.78 10.21
C ALA A 166 -9.17 12.48 9.04
N TYR A 167 -8.98 11.98 7.82
CA TYR A 167 -9.71 12.48 6.66
C TYR A 167 -11.22 12.26 6.84
N GLU A 168 -11.64 11.02 7.07
CA GLU A 168 -13.05 10.65 7.23
C GLU A 168 -13.71 11.29 8.47
N GLN A 169 -12.98 11.42 9.58
CA GLN A 169 -13.46 12.09 10.78
C GLN A 169 -13.59 13.62 10.59
N GLY A 170 -12.79 14.19 9.69
CA GLY A 170 -12.75 15.61 9.36
C GLY A 170 -13.80 16.08 8.37
N ILE A 171 -14.54 15.16 7.73
CA ILE A 171 -15.66 15.51 6.84
C ILE A 171 -16.79 16.15 7.65
N ASP A 172 -17.34 17.26 7.13
CA ASP A 172 -18.46 17.96 7.76
C ASP A 172 -19.66 17.02 7.93
N SER A 173 -20.15 16.89 9.17
CA SER A 173 -21.28 16.01 9.50
C SER A 173 -22.58 16.44 8.83
N GLY A 174 -22.69 17.69 8.38
CA GLY A 174 -23.80 18.17 7.55
C GLY A 174 -23.88 17.48 6.18
N TYR A 175 -22.80 16.84 5.72
CA TYR A 175 -22.77 16.06 4.47
C TYR A 175 -22.97 14.55 4.68
N ALA A 176 -23.22 14.09 5.90
CA ALA A 176 -23.40 12.67 6.18
C ALA A 176 -24.48 12.04 5.28
N LEU A 177 -24.19 10.86 4.74
CA LEU A 177 -25.08 10.11 3.83
C LEU A 177 -25.40 10.85 2.52
N THR A 178 -24.52 11.77 2.09
CA THR A 178 -24.58 12.41 0.76
C THR A 178 -23.38 12.00 -0.10
N PRO A 179 -23.42 12.18 -1.43
CA PRO A 179 -22.29 11.86 -2.31
C PRO A 179 -20.97 12.59 -1.99
N ILE A 180 -21.04 13.72 -1.27
CA ILE A 180 -19.88 14.52 -0.86
C ILE A 180 -19.51 14.32 0.62
N GLY A 181 -20.18 13.39 1.30
CA GLY A 181 -19.92 13.02 2.70
C GLY A 181 -18.91 11.89 2.85
N GLN A 182 -17.95 11.79 1.92
CA GLN A 182 -16.94 10.73 1.84
C GLN A 182 -15.65 11.30 1.23
N GLY A 183 -14.55 10.56 1.31
CA GLY A 183 -13.31 10.90 0.61
C GLY A 183 -13.50 11.16 -0.89
N ALA A 184 -12.75 12.12 -1.43
CA ALA A 184 -12.91 12.60 -2.80
C ALA A 184 -12.40 11.61 -3.87
N SER A 185 -11.30 10.92 -3.57
CA SER A 185 -10.70 9.87 -4.41
C SER A 185 -9.77 9.01 -3.56
N MET A 186 -9.38 7.84 -4.07
CA MET A 186 -8.41 6.99 -3.38
C MET A 186 -7.03 7.65 -3.27
N GLY A 187 -6.58 8.40 -4.28
CA GLY A 187 -5.33 9.14 -4.25
C GLY A 187 -5.33 10.25 -3.20
N VAL A 188 -6.43 11.02 -3.10
CA VAL A 188 -6.58 12.01 -2.02
C VAL A 188 -6.62 11.31 -0.66
N HIS A 189 -7.31 10.19 -0.53
CA HIS A 189 -7.39 9.44 0.71
C HIS A 189 -6.01 8.90 1.16
N GLU A 190 -5.21 8.36 0.23
CA GLU A 190 -3.81 7.95 0.47
C GLU A 190 -2.89 9.15 0.76
N SER A 191 -3.15 10.33 0.17
CA SER A 191 -2.35 11.52 0.48
C SER A 191 -2.39 11.87 1.98
N GLN A 192 -3.54 11.64 2.63
CA GLN A 192 -3.68 11.89 4.05
C GLN A 192 -2.90 10.86 4.88
N SER A 193 -3.02 9.56 4.55
CA SER A 193 -2.26 8.52 5.25
C SER A 193 -0.74 8.72 5.10
N ARG A 194 -0.26 9.05 3.89
CA ARG A 194 1.17 9.28 3.62
C ARG A 194 1.69 10.59 4.19
N THR A 195 0.87 11.64 4.23
CA THR A 195 1.24 12.88 4.95
C THR A 195 1.48 12.59 6.43
N TYR A 196 0.59 11.83 7.05
CA TYR A 196 0.71 11.47 8.47
C TYR A 196 1.89 10.52 8.70
N GLU A 197 1.96 9.42 7.97
CA GLU A 197 2.98 8.39 8.14
C GLU A 197 4.37 8.94 7.86
N ASN A 198 4.57 9.54 6.69
CA ASN A 198 5.89 9.85 6.16
C ASN A 198 6.28 11.30 6.42
N GLN A 199 5.50 12.25 5.90
CA GLN A 199 5.86 13.67 5.95
C GLN A 199 5.93 14.18 7.40
N LEU A 200 5.03 13.70 8.26
CA LEU A 200 5.02 14.01 9.69
C LEU A 200 5.73 12.92 10.51
N GLY A 201 5.29 11.67 10.43
CA GLY A 201 5.71 10.57 11.31
C GLY A 201 7.14 10.07 11.09
N ARG A 202 7.72 10.23 9.89
CA ARG A 202 9.12 9.92 9.61
C ARG A 202 10.02 11.14 9.63
N SER A 203 9.47 12.33 9.89
CA SER A 203 10.23 13.58 9.99
C SER A 203 11.25 13.53 11.13
N ARG A 204 12.34 14.29 10.99
CA ARG A 204 13.38 14.39 12.02
C ARG A 204 12.84 14.95 13.34
N ALA A 205 11.88 15.87 13.28
CA ALA A 205 11.27 16.46 14.46
C ALA A 205 10.44 15.42 15.23
N PHE A 206 9.56 14.71 14.54
CA PHE A 206 8.69 13.71 15.17
C PHE A 206 9.49 12.51 15.67
N THR A 207 10.43 12.00 14.87
CA THR A 207 11.28 10.87 15.27
C THR A 207 12.15 11.20 16.48
N GLY A 208 12.51 12.46 16.71
CA GLY A 208 13.17 12.89 17.95
C GLY A 208 12.31 12.68 19.20
N TRP A 209 11.02 13.02 19.12
CA TRP A 209 10.06 12.73 20.20
C TRP A 209 9.81 11.23 20.34
N LEU A 210 9.58 10.53 19.21
CA LEU A 210 9.30 9.09 19.21
C LEU A 210 10.47 8.28 19.77
N TYR A 211 11.71 8.69 19.51
CA TYR A 211 12.89 8.08 20.13
C TYR A 211 12.82 8.10 21.66
N GLY A 212 12.43 9.22 22.25
CA GLY A 212 12.22 9.34 23.71
C GLY A 212 11.18 8.36 24.22
N ARG A 213 10.01 8.31 23.57
CA ARG A 213 8.95 7.36 23.92
C ARG A 213 9.36 5.90 23.75
N MET A 214 10.07 5.58 22.68
CA MET A 214 10.63 4.23 22.48
C MET A 214 11.54 3.82 23.63
N ARG A 215 12.37 4.73 24.15
CA ARG A 215 13.25 4.43 25.30
C ARG A 215 12.48 4.23 26.59
N GLU A 216 11.48 5.08 26.82
CA GLU A 216 10.65 4.99 28.03
C GLU A 216 9.81 3.71 28.05
N VAL A 217 9.30 3.28 26.89
CA VAL A 217 8.43 2.10 26.77
C VAL A 217 9.22 0.80 26.69
N PHE A 218 10.33 0.77 25.94
CA PHE A 218 11.07 -0.47 25.63
C PHE A 218 12.48 -0.54 26.19
N GLY A 219 13.00 0.54 26.81
CA GLY A 219 14.37 0.60 27.29
C GLY A 219 15.38 0.77 26.15
N GLU A 220 16.49 0.04 26.21
CA GLU A 220 17.52 0.07 25.15
C GLU A 220 17.10 -0.81 23.96
N PHE A 221 16.99 -0.21 22.77
CA PHE A 221 16.61 -0.90 21.52
C PHE A 221 17.69 -0.79 20.43
N GLY A 222 18.96 -0.67 20.86
CA GLY A 222 20.12 -0.70 19.98
C GLY A 222 20.40 0.58 19.18
N ILE A 223 19.70 1.68 19.48
CA ILE A 223 19.88 2.98 18.82
C ILE A 223 20.43 4.02 19.82
N ALA A 224 21.56 4.63 19.46
CA ALA A 224 22.35 5.46 20.37
C ALA A 224 21.70 6.82 20.71
N ASP A 225 21.07 7.46 19.72
CA ASP A 225 20.48 8.79 19.86
C ASP A 225 19.34 9.02 18.85
N ALA A 226 18.69 10.18 18.95
CA ALA A 226 17.56 10.56 18.11
C ALA A 226 17.93 10.70 16.61
N ASP A 227 19.16 11.10 16.27
CA ASP A 227 19.56 11.22 14.86
C ASP A 227 19.76 9.84 14.24
N ALA A 228 20.37 8.91 15.00
CA ALA A 228 20.47 7.52 14.61
C ALA A 228 19.08 6.87 14.46
N PHE A 229 18.11 7.22 15.31
CA PHE A 229 16.73 6.74 15.19
C PHE A 229 16.03 7.28 13.95
N TYR A 230 16.15 8.58 13.67
CA TYR A 230 15.64 9.17 12.43
C TYR A 230 16.18 8.45 11.19
N ARG A 231 17.48 8.12 11.17
CA ARG A 231 18.09 7.35 10.08
C ARG A 231 17.60 5.91 10.03
N ALA A 232 17.34 5.28 11.18
CA ALA A 232 16.84 3.91 11.27
C ALA A 232 15.41 3.79 10.70
N VAL A 233 14.54 4.76 11.03
CA VAL A 233 13.16 4.86 10.54
C VAL A 233 13.11 5.08 9.02
N ASN A 234 14.05 5.85 8.47
CA ASN A 234 14.12 6.20 7.05
C ASN A 234 15.07 5.29 6.26
N ARG A 235 15.35 4.09 6.79
CA ARG A 235 16.27 3.16 6.15
C ARG A 235 15.66 2.58 4.89
N VAL A 236 16.40 2.69 3.79
CA VAL A 236 16.13 1.97 2.53
C VAL A 236 16.76 0.58 2.61
N HIS A 237 16.02 -0.46 2.23
CA HIS A 237 16.52 -1.83 2.28
C HIS A 237 16.10 -2.64 1.04
N PRO A 238 16.86 -3.68 0.66
CA PRO A 238 16.39 -4.61 -0.36
C PRO A 238 15.12 -5.31 0.11
N GLY A 239 14.20 -5.56 -0.80
CA GLY A 239 12.94 -6.25 -0.50
C GLY A 239 12.15 -6.51 -1.77
N TYR A 240 11.21 -7.45 -1.66
CA TYR A 240 10.29 -7.82 -2.76
C TYR A 240 8.87 -7.31 -2.55
N ILE A 241 8.50 -7.06 -1.29
CA ILE A 241 7.12 -6.84 -0.86
C ILE A 241 6.81 -5.35 -0.84
N ARG A 242 5.83 -4.93 -1.65
CA ARG A 242 5.42 -3.52 -1.78
C ARG A 242 5.01 -2.90 -0.45
N THR A 243 4.19 -3.57 0.34
CA THR A 243 3.68 -3.05 1.62
C THR A 243 4.75 -2.95 2.72
N GLU A 244 5.92 -3.56 2.51
CA GLU A 244 7.07 -3.52 3.40
C GLU A 244 8.21 -2.68 2.82
N SER A 245 7.99 -2.02 1.68
CA SER A 245 9.01 -1.22 1.01
C SER A 245 9.14 0.17 1.63
N ASP A 246 10.35 0.71 1.54
CA ASP A 246 10.66 2.08 1.96
C ASP A 246 10.12 3.14 0.99
N GLU A 247 10.13 4.41 1.41
CA GLU A 247 9.59 5.54 0.63
C GLU A 247 10.23 5.72 -0.77
N VAL A 248 11.48 5.28 -0.95
CA VAL A 248 12.19 5.42 -2.23
C VAL A 248 11.76 4.33 -3.21
N GLN A 249 11.55 3.10 -2.71
CA GLN A 249 11.25 1.94 -3.55
C GLN A 249 9.75 1.74 -3.79
N TYR A 250 8.90 2.20 -2.88
CA TYR A 250 7.45 1.96 -2.89
C TYR A 250 6.80 2.29 -4.23
N ASN A 251 7.08 3.47 -4.77
CA ASN A 251 6.47 3.90 -6.03
C ASN A 251 6.92 3.05 -7.22
N LEU A 252 8.14 2.48 -7.21
CA LEU A 252 8.57 1.55 -8.28
C LEU A 252 7.70 0.29 -8.32
N HIS A 253 7.28 -0.23 -7.15
CA HIS A 253 6.37 -1.37 -7.08
C HIS A 253 4.99 -1.05 -7.68
N VAL A 254 4.48 0.17 -7.43
CA VAL A 254 3.22 0.63 -8.00
C VAL A 254 3.33 0.77 -9.51
N MET A 255 4.39 1.42 -10.00
CA MET A 255 4.56 1.63 -11.43
C MET A 255 4.72 0.30 -12.19
N LEU A 256 5.35 -0.71 -11.59
CA LEU A 256 5.42 -2.07 -12.15
C LEU A 256 4.00 -2.63 -12.38
N ARG A 257 3.12 -2.54 -11.39
CA ARG A 257 1.75 -3.07 -11.47
C ARG A 257 0.91 -2.30 -12.49
N PHE A 258 1.01 -0.98 -12.48
CA PHE A 258 0.36 -0.13 -13.47
C PHE A 258 0.72 -0.53 -14.91
N ASP A 259 2.01 -0.74 -15.20
CA ASP A 259 2.44 -1.13 -16.55
C ASP A 259 1.86 -2.49 -16.97
N LEU A 260 1.82 -3.46 -16.04
CA LEU A 260 1.26 -4.80 -16.30
C LEU A 260 -0.26 -4.78 -16.43
N GLU A 261 -0.97 -4.08 -15.55
CA GLU A 261 -2.43 -3.95 -15.62
C GLU A 261 -2.88 -3.30 -16.91
N ARG A 262 -2.24 -2.20 -17.30
CA ARG A 262 -2.57 -1.50 -18.53
C ARG A 262 -2.39 -2.41 -19.74
N ALA A 263 -1.35 -3.25 -19.75
CA ALA A 263 -1.11 -4.23 -20.80
C ALA A 263 -2.15 -5.37 -20.79
N LEU A 264 -2.50 -5.87 -19.60
CA LEU A 264 -3.54 -6.89 -19.43
C LEU A 264 -4.90 -6.38 -19.92
N ILE A 265 -5.36 -5.22 -19.47
CA ILE A 265 -6.68 -4.68 -19.82
C ILE A 265 -6.77 -4.34 -21.31
N ARG A 266 -5.66 -3.95 -21.94
CA ARG A 266 -5.62 -3.66 -23.39
C ARG A 266 -5.40 -4.88 -24.29
N GLY A 267 -5.20 -6.06 -23.72
CA GLY A 267 -4.95 -7.27 -24.52
C GLY A 267 -3.57 -7.33 -25.17
N THR A 268 -2.60 -6.54 -24.70
CA THR A 268 -1.21 -6.61 -25.17
C THR A 268 -0.32 -7.50 -24.30
N LEU A 269 -0.85 -7.97 -23.16
CA LEU A 269 -0.28 -8.99 -22.30
C LEU A 269 -1.39 -9.97 -21.93
N GLU A 270 -1.10 -11.27 -22.02
CA GLU A 270 -2.01 -12.32 -21.58
C GLU A 270 -1.60 -12.86 -20.21
N VAL A 271 -2.57 -13.41 -19.48
CA VAL A 271 -2.38 -13.88 -18.08
C VAL A 271 -1.30 -14.96 -17.97
N ALA A 272 -1.15 -15.80 -19.01
CA ALA A 272 -0.12 -16.84 -19.05
C ALA A 272 1.32 -16.30 -19.02
N ASP A 273 1.55 -15.09 -19.54
CA ASP A 273 2.87 -14.47 -19.65
C ASP A 273 3.17 -13.51 -18.48
N LEU A 274 2.20 -13.34 -17.55
CA LEU A 274 2.25 -12.33 -16.51
C LEU A 274 3.39 -12.54 -15.51
N GLU A 275 3.72 -13.80 -15.17
CA GLU A 275 4.83 -14.10 -14.26
C GLU A 275 6.18 -13.69 -14.86
N GLU A 276 6.41 -13.99 -16.13
CA GLU A 276 7.63 -13.59 -16.83
C GLU A 276 7.72 -12.07 -16.99
N ALA A 277 6.61 -11.42 -17.37
CA ALA A 277 6.54 -9.97 -17.49
C ALA A 277 6.83 -9.27 -16.15
N TRP A 278 6.27 -9.80 -15.05
CA TRP A 278 6.56 -9.34 -13.70
C TRP A 278 8.04 -9.48 -13.37
N ASN A 279 8.60 -10.69 -13.52
CA ASN A 279 9.99 -10.97 -13.14
C ASN A 279 10.99 -10.14 -13.95
N THR A 280 10.70 -9.95 -15.24
CA THR A 280 11.49 -9.09 -16.13
C THR A 280 11.46 -7.64 -15.67
N ARG A 281 10.27 -7.10 -15.39
CA ARG A 281 10.14 -5.71 -14.93
C ARG A 281 10.75 -5.51 -13.55
N PHE A 282 10.53 -6.44 -12.63
CA PHE A 282 11.08 -6.39 -11.29
C PHE A 282 12.61 -6.35 -11.33
N ARG A 283 13.24 -7.20 -12.15
CA ARG A 283 14.70 -7.15 -12.32
C ARG A 283 15.17 -5.82 -12.88
N ALA A 284 14.45 -5.24 -13.86
CA ALA A 284 14.83 -3.97 -14.46
C ALA A 284 14.75 -2.79 -13.46
N ASP A 285 13.73 -2.75 -12.60
CA ASP A 285 13.53 -1.65 -11.64
C ASP A 285 14.34 -1.82 -10.35
N PHE A 286 14.51 -3.07 -9.88
CA PHE A 286 15.09 -3.38 -8.56
C PHE A 286 16.49 -4.02 -8.64
N GLY A 287 16.97 -4.40 -9.82
CA GLY A 287 18.30 -4.98 -10.04
C GLY A 287 18.47 -6.42 -9.52
N VAL A 288 17.39 -7.05 -9.04
CA VAL A 288 17.42 -8.42 -8.48
C VAL A 288 16.33 -9.28 -9.12
N ALA A 289 16.60 -10.58 -9.25
CA ALA A 289 15.58 -11.53 -9.71
C ALA A 289 14.59 -11.83 -8.59
N VAL A 290 13.31 -11.95 -8.93
CA VAL A 290 12.33 -12.56 -8.02
C VAL A 290 12.72 -14.02 -7.80
N ASP A 291 12.80 -14.43 -6.54
CA ASP A 291 13.29 -15.73 -6.11
C ASP A 291 12.17 -16.77 -5.93
N ARG A 292 10.94 -16.33 -5.70
CA ARG A 292 9.75 -17.18 -5.59
C ARG A 292 8.45 -16.42 -5.91
N PRO A 293 7.40 -17.11 -6.37
CA PRO A 293 6.11 -16.50 -6.71
C PRO A 293 5.47 -15.63 -5.62
N SER A 294 5.59 -15.99 -4.35
CA SER A 294 5.05 -15.22 -3.22
C SER A 294 5.76 -13.89 -2.98
N ASN A 295 6.99 -13.76 -3.48
CA ASN A 295 7.74 -12.50 -3.59
C ASN A 295 7.49 -11.80 -4.95
N GLY A 296 6.86 -12.51 -5.91
CA GLY A 296 6.51 -12.04 -7.23
C GLY A 296 5.04 -11.65 -7.36
N MET A 297 4.41 -12.06 -8.46
CA MET A 297 3.03 -11.68 -8.81
C MET A 297 1.96 -12.16 -7.81
N LEU A 298 2.24 -13.14 -6.96
CA LEU A 298 1.28 -13.62 -5.94
C LEU A 298 1.30 -12.78 -4.66
N GLN A 299 2.16 -11.76 -4.55
CA GLN A 299 2.35 -11.03 -3.30
C GLN A 299 1.11 -10.24 -2.86
N ASP A 300 0.41 -9.60 -3.81
CA ASP A 300 -0.76 -8.75 -3.55
C ASP A 300 -2.08 -9.49 -3.85
N VAL A 301 -3.15 -9.04 -3.21
CA VAL A 301 -4.50 -9.63 -3.36
C VAL A 301 -5.35 -8.88 -4.39
N HIS A 302 -4.95 -7.68 -4.79
CA HIS A 302 -5.76 -6.75 -5.59
C HIS A 302 -6.31 -7.35 -6.88
N TRP A 303 -5.49 -8.04 -7.66
CA TRP A 303 -5.94 -8.66 -8.91
C TRP A 303 -6.89 -9.84 -8.68
N SER A 304 -6.76 -10.57 -7.56
CA SER A 304 -7.77 -11.57 -7.14
C SER A 304 -9.02 -10.95 -6.50
N CYS A 305 -9.12 -9.63 -6.45
CA CYS A 305 -10.31 -8.89 -6.04
C CYS A 305 -10.85 -8.01 -7.18
N GLY A 306 -10.35 -8.19 -8.42
CA GLY A 306 -10.75 -7.36 -9.56
C GLY A 306 -10.34 -5.88 -9.47
N LEU A 307 -9.44 -5.51 -8.56
CA LEU A 307 -9.01 -4.13 -8.32
C LEU A 307 -7.94 -3.69 -9.34
N PHE A 308 -8.35 -3.52 -10.59
CA PHE A 308 -7.52 -2.99 -11.69
C PHE A 308 -7.71 -1.48 -11.80
N GLY A 309 -6.64 -0.73 -12.07
CA GLY A 309 -6.68 0.75 -12.03
C GLY A 309 -6.53 1.32 -10.62
N TYR A 310 -6.53 0.47 -9.59
CA TYR A 310 -6.43 0.87 -8.18
C TYR A 310 -5.01 1.26 -7.76
N PHE A 311 -3.98 0.46 -8.10
CA PHE A 311 -2.62 0.70 -7.58
C PHE A 311 -2.04 2.09 -7.86
N PRO A 312 -2.26 2.73 -9.02
CA PRO A 312 -1.76 4.08 -9.28
C PRO A 312 -2.14 5.10 -8.21
N THR A 313 -3.28 4.93 -7.56
CA THR A 313 -3.78 5.82 -6.50
C THR A 313 -2.81 5.88 -5.32
N TYR A 314 -2.08 4.80 -5.04
CA TYR A 314 -1.05 4.79 -4.01
C TYR A 314 0.09 5.77 -4.30
N THR A 315 0.56 5.83 -5.57
CA THR A 315 1.59 6.80 -5.94
C THR A 315 1.03 8.20 -6.06
N LEU A 316 -0.23 8.36 -6.51
CA LEU A 316 -0.88 9.67 -6.53
C LEU A 316 -0.98 10.27 -5.12
N GLY A 317 -1.25 9.46 -4.09
CA GLY A 317 -1.21 9.92 -2.70
C GLY A 317 0.19 10.29 -2.20
N ASN A 318 1.25 9.71 -2.77
CA ASN A 318 2.62 10.07 -2.39
C ASN A 318 3.12 11.39 -3.01
N VAL A 319 2.51 11.87 -4.10
CA VAL A 319 2.93 13.06 -4.86
C VAL A 319 2.21 14.31 -4.37
#